data_AF-A0A564WR27-F1
#
_entry.id   AF-A0A564WR27-F1
#
_cell.length_a   1.000
_cell.length_b   1.000
_cell.length_c   1.000
_cell.angle_alpha   90.00
_cell.angle_beta   90.00
_cell.angle_gamma   90.00
#
_symmetry.space_group_name_H-M   'P 1'
#
loop_
_entity.id
_entity.type
_entity.pdbx_description
1 polymer ?
#
loop_
_entity_poly.entity_id
_entity_poly.type
_entity_poly.pdbx_seq_one_letter_code
_entity_poly.pdbx_strand_id
1 'polypeptide(L)'
;MHINKKDLIEFDNGNMNTQEVIEFLSHLDHCDFCLDQMMEQEDNSTDTAPSYLMEQILDKADSGEVQLARAANQASRKIRLLHYSLQTAAGVMVALLLLFSIPNLDFTSLHQDTSSQTDRILPEHENGRLYQFTRELGQNIGDGTSSFIKYVSDFSSKLMNGGK
;
A
#
# COMPACT_ATOMS: atom_id res chain seq x y z
N MET A 1 -2.31 -18.10 27.82
CA MET A 1 -1.53 -19.32 27.54
C MET A 1 -0.15 -18.83 27.15
N HIS A 2 0.91 -19.40 27.72
CA HIS A 2 2.30 -18.95 27.52
C HIS A 2 3.12 -20.09 26.92
N ILE A 3 4.24 -19.74 26.29
CA ILE A 3 5.23 -20.68 25.75
C ILE A 3 5.81 -21.54 26.89
N ASN A 4 6.00 -22.83 26.64
CA ASN A 4 6.62 -23.73 27.61
C ASN A 4 8.15 -23.54 27.61
N LYS A 5 8.80 -23.73 28.77
CA LYS A 5 10.28 -23.75 28.85
C LYS A 5 10.91 -24.78 27.92
N LYS A 6 10.22 -25.89 27.65
CA LYS A 6 10.67 -26.90 26.69
C LYS A 6 10.77 -26.33 25.27
N ASP A 7 9.76 -25.58 24.85
CA ASP A 7 9.70 -24.96 23.53
C ASP A 7 10.82 -23.92 23.39
N LEU A 8 11.10 -23.16 24.46
CA LEU A 8 12.20 -22.20 24.48
C LEU A 8 13.58 -22.86 24.29
N ILE A 9 13.78 -24.05 24.88
CA ILE A 9 15.01 -24.85 24.70
C ILE A 9 15.08 -25.44 23.29
N GLU A 10 13.96 -25.92 22.74
CA GLU A 10 13.93 -26.47 21.39
C GLU A 10 14.16 -25.39 20.32
N PHE A 11 13.70 -24.15 20.58
CA PHE A 11 13.99 -22.98 19.76
C PHE A 11 15.49 -22.62 19.79
N ASP A 12 16.08 -22.51 20.98
CA ASP A 12 17.50 -22.18 21.17
C ASP A 12 18.44 -23.21 20.52
N ASN A 13 18.10 -24.50 20.62
CA ASN A 13 18.87 -25.59 20.00
C ASN A 13 18.60 -25.75 18.48
N GLY A 14 17.71 -24.95 17.89
CA GLY A 14 17.33 -25.06 16.48
C GLY A 14 16.64 -26.39 16.12
N ASN A 15 16.01 -27.04 17.09
CA ASN A 15 15.38 -28.36 16.93
C ASN A 15 13.89 -28.28 16.55
N MET A 16 13.32 -27.07 16.49
CA MET A 16 11.96 -26.85 16.04
C MET A 16 11.82 -26.94 14.52
N ASN A 17 10.69 -27.46 14.05
CA ASN A 17 10.35 -27.42 12.64
C ASN A 17 9.91 -26.00 12.22
N THR A 18 9.88 -25.72 10.91
CA THR A 18 9.54 -24.37 10.40
C THR A 18 8.16 -23.88 10.83
N GLN A 19 7.17 -24.76 10.96
CA GLN A 19 5.82 -24.37 11.41
C GLN A 19 5.79 -24.05 12.91
N GLU A 20 6.48 -24.84 13.72
CA GLU A 20 6.65 -24.61 15.16
C GLU A 20 7.39 -23.28 15.42
N VAL A 21 8.42 -22.97 14.64
CA VAL A 21 9.12 -21.68 14.70
C VAL A 21 8.18 -20.53 14.37
N ILE A 22 7.35 -20.65 13.32
CA ILE A 22 6.40 -19.60 12.95
C ILE A 22 5.36 -19.40 14.06
N GLU A 23 4.81 -20.46 14.63
CA GLU A 23 3.83 -20.39 15.72
C GLU A 23 4.44 -19.77 16.98
N PHE A 24 5.65 -20.19 17.34
CA PHE A 24 6.41 -19.65 18.46
C PHE A 24 6.68 -18.14 18.30
N LEU A 25 7.17 -17.71 17.14
CA LEU A 25 7.42 -16.29 16.86
C LEU A 25 6.12 -15.48 16.78
N SER A 26 5.07 -16.05 16.20
CA SER A 26 3.74 -15.43 16.18
C SER A 26 3.19 -15.23 17.59
N HIS A 27 3.49 -16.13 18.52
CA HIS A 27 3.11 -15.97 19.93
C HIS A 27 3.92 -14.88 20.62
N LEU A 28 5.24 -14.83 20.41
CA LEU A 28 6.12 -13.80 20.98
C LEU A 28 5.70 -12.39 20.54
N ASP A 29 5.29 -12.21 19.29
CA ASP A 29 4.81 -10.93 18.75
C ASP A 29 3.56 -10.39 19.48
N HIS A 30 2.77 -11.28 20.09
CA HIS A 30 1.51 -10.93 20.75
C HIS A 30 1.54 -11.09 22.28
N CYS A 31 2.67 -11.53 22.86
CA CYS A 31 2.76 -11.82 24.29
C CYS A 31 4.02 -11.21 24.93
N ASP A 32 3.87 -9.99 25.45
CA ASP A 32 4.92 -9.24 26.14
C ASP A 32 5.59 -10.04 27.26
N PHE A 33 4.82 -10.84 28.02
CA PHE A 33 5.37 -11.69 29.09
C PHE A 33 6.38 -12.72 28.58
N CYS A 34 6.08 -13.38 27.46
CA CYS A 34 6.99 -14.39 26.91
C CYS A 34 8.22 -13.74 26.25
N LEU A 35 8.06 -12.52 25.72
CA LEU A 35 9.16 -11.71 25.20
C LEU A 35 10.11 -11.28 26.33
N ASP A 36 9.58 -10.76 27.42
CA ASP A 36 10.37 -10.36 28.60
C ASP A 36 11.12 -11.56 29.18
N GLN A 37 10.46 -12.72 29.29
CA GLN A 37 11.08 -13.95 29.74
C GLN A 37 12.22 -14.42 28.82
N MET A 38 12.13 -14.16 27.51
CA MET A 38 13.19 -14.49 26.56
C MET A 38 14.41 -13.57 26.71
N MET A 39 14.17 -12.27 26.88
CA MET A 39 15.24 -11.29 27.13
C MET A 39 15.98 -11.58 28.45
N GLU A 40 15.25 -11.94 29.52
CA GLU A 40 15.86 -12.34 30.79
C GLU A 40 16.68 -13.64 30.69
N GLN A 41 16.31 -14.56 29.79
CA GLN A 41 17.06 -15.80 29.57
C GLN A 41 18.36 -15.54 28.78
N GLU A 42 18.35 -14.63 27.81
CA GLU A 42 19.53 -14.26 27.01
C GLU A 42 20.65 -13.68 27.89
N ASP A 43 20.30 -12.83 28.86
CA ASP A 43 21.26 -12.19 29.78
C ASP A 43 21.99 -13.18 30.71
N ASN A 44 21.42 -14.36 30.96
CA ASN A 44 22.02 -15.38 31.84
C ASN A 44 23.12 -16.21 31.14
N SER A 45 23.19 -16.18 29.81
CA SER A 45 24.26 -16.79 29.01
C SER A 45 25.22 -15.71 28.53
N THR A 46 26.10 -15.23 29.42
CA THR A 46 27.16 -14.29 29.05
C THR A 46 28.30 -15.02 28.32
N ASP A 47 28.00 -15.57 27.15
CA ASP A 47 29.05 -16.05 26.26
C ASP A 47 29.71 -14.83 25.62
N THR A 48 30.92 -14.50 26.09
CA THR A 48 31.63 -13.32 25.62
C THR A 48 32.08 -13.59 24.19
N ALA A 49 31.40 -12.94 23.24
CA ALA A 49 31.75 -13.03 21.83
C ALA A 49 33.24 -12.69 21.63
N PRO A 50 34.04 -13.56 21.00
CA PRO A 50 35.44 -13.29 20.73
C PRO A 50 35.63 -11.94 20.00
N SER A 51 36.61 -11.14 20.45
CA SER A 51 36.84 -9.78 19.96
C SER A 51 37.09 -9.67 18.45
N TYR A 52 37.56 -10.75 17.81
CA TYR A 52 37.79 -10.81 16.36
C TYR A 52 36.49 -10.82 15.54
N LEU A 53 35.36 -11.27 16.11
CA LEU A 53 34.09 -11.35 15.37
C LEU A 53 33.55 -9.96 15.06
N MET A 54 33.74 -9.00 15.97
CA MET A 54 33.33 -7.63 15.73
C MET A 54 34.00 -7.07 14.47
N GLU A 55 35.32 -7.22 14.36
CA GLU A 55 36.07 -6.72 13.20
C GLU A 55 35.66 -7.42 11.91
N GLN A 56 35.49 -8.75 11.93
CA GLN A 56 35.08 -9.52 10.75
C GLN A 56 33.63 -9.23 10.32
N ILE A 57 32.71 -8.99 11.26
CA ILE A 57 31.33 -8.63 10.94
C ILE A 57 31.28 -7.22 10.35
N LEU A 58 32.03 -6.28 10.90
CA LEU A 58 32.09 -4.90 10.39
C LEU A 58 32.71 -4.86 8.99
N ASP A 59 33.81 -5.57 8.77
CA ASP A 59 34.46 -5.69 7.46
C ASP A 59 33.55 -6.38 6.43
N LYS A 60 32.83 -7.44 6.84
CA LYS A 60 31.90 -8.14 5.96
C LYS A 60 30.60 -7.38 5.69
N ALA A 61 30.10 -6.59 6.64
CA ALA A 61 28.96 -5.70 6.42
C ALA A 61 29.29 -4.55 5.45
N ASP A 62 30.55 -4.10 5.47
CA ASP A 62 31.07 -3.12 4.51
C ASP A 62 31.50 -3.77 3.17
N SER A 63 31.59 -5.10 3.11
CA SER A 63 31.96 -5.80 1.88
C SER A 63 30.96 -5.58 0.73
N GLY A 64 31.50 -5.53 -0.49
CA GLY A 64 30.74 -5.23 -1.71
C GLY A 64 29.56 -6.16 -1.99
N GLU A 65 29.54 -7.38 -1.43
CA GLU A 65 28.44 -8.34 -1.57
C GLU A 65 27.17 -7.86 -0.84
N VAL A 66 27.32 -7.32 0.37
CA VAL A 66 26.20 -6.79 1.18
C VAL A 66 25.72 -5.44 0.61
N GLN A 67 26.66 -4.63 0.09
CA GLN A 67 26.32 -3.40 -0.63
C GLN A 67 25.60 -3.66 -1.95
N LEU A 68 25.96 -4.72 -2.69
CA LEU A 68 25.26 -5.14 -3.91
C LEU A 68 23.85 -5.63 -3.60
N ALA A 69 23.67 -6.46 -2.56
CA ALA A 69 22.34 -6.91 -2.13
C ALA A 69 21.47 -5.73 -1.64
N ARG A 70 22.05 -4.77 -0.94
CA ARG A 70 21.37 -3.55 -0.49
C ARG A 70 21.01 -2.63 -1.67
N ALA A 71 21.93 -2.44 -2.61
CA ALA A 71 21.71 -1.68 -3.84
C ALA A 71 20.66 -2.36 -4.73
N ALA A 72 20.66 -3.69 -4.82
CA ALA A 72 19.68 -4.48 -5.55
C ALA A 72 18.29 -4.40 -4.91
N ASN A 73 18.18 -4.48 -3.59
CA ASN A 73 16.91 -4.28 -2.88
C ASN A 73 16.38 -2.84 -3.04
N GLN A 74 17.27 -1.84 -3.02
CA GLN A 74 16.90 -0.45 -3.29
C GLN A 74 16.49 -0.22 -4.75
N ALA A 75 17.19 -0.86 -5.70
CA ALA A 75 16.84 -0.85 -7.11
C ALA A 75 15.51 -1.56 -7.37
N SER A 76 15.21 -2.66 -6.66
CA SER A 76 13.95 -3.41 -6.75
C SER A 76 12.74 -2.57 -6.39
N ARG A 77 12.82 -1.76 -5.31
CA ARG A 77 11.74 -0.81 -4.97
C ARG A 77 11.51 0.24 -6.07
N LYS A 78 12.58 0.76 -6.66
CA LYS A 78 12.49 1.75 -7.76
C LYS A 78 11.93 1.14 -9.05
N ILE A 79 12.32 -0.09 -9.38
CA ILE A 79 11.79 -0.83 -10.53
C ILE A 79 10.28 -1.01 -10.41
N ARG A 80 9.76 -1.30 -9.21
CA ARG A 80 8.31 -1.46 -9.01
C ARG A 80 7.55 -0.17 -9.30
N LEU A 81 8.06 0.97 -8.83
CA LEU A 81 7.48 2.29 -9.14
C LEU A 81 7.52 2.61 -10.63
N LEU A 82 8.64 2.31 -11.30
CA LEU A 82 8.80 2.50 -12.74
C LEU A 82 7.88 1.57 -13.56
N HIS A 83 7.68 0.33 -13.12
CA HIS A 83 6.79 -0.61 -13.79
C HIS A 83 5.32 -0.15 -13.71
N TYR A 84 4.85 0.25 -12.52
CA TYR A 84 3.48 0.77 -12.37
C TYR A 84 3.27 2.09 -13.12
N SER A 85 4.26 3.00 -13.11
CA SER A 85 4.15 4.26 -13.84
C SER A 85 4.15 4.03 -15.36
N LEU A 86 5.01 3.14 -15.86
CA LEU A 86 5.05 2.77 -17.27
C LEU A 86 3.79 2.04 -17.71
N GLN A 87 3.26 1.12 -16.89
CA GLN A 87 2.00 0.43 -17.16
C GLN A 87 0.83 1.41 -17.27
N THR A 88 0.76 2.37 -16.35
CA THR A 88 -0.27 3.41 -16.36
C THR A 88 -0.14 4.30 -17.58
N ALA A 89 1.08 4.76 -17.90
CA ALA A 89 1.34 5.57 -19.08
C ALA A 89 0.97 4.83 -20.38
N ALA A 90 1.33 3.54 -20.50
CA ALA A 90 0.98 2.72 -21.65
C ALA A 90 -0.54 2.58 -21.80
N GLY A 91 -1.27 2.33 -20.71
CA GLY A 91 -2.73 2.26 -20.72
C GLY A 91 -3.38 3.59 -21.15
N VAL A 92 -2.89 4.72 -20.64
CA VAL A 92 -3.35 6.06 -21.04
C VAL A 92 -3.09 6.31 -22.52
N MET A 93 -1.90 5.95 -23.03
CA MET A 93 -1.58 6.09 -24.44
C MET A 93 -2.51 5.25 -25.33
N VAL A 94 -2.82 4.01 -24.93
CA VAL A 94 -3.78 3.16 -25.64
C VAL A 94 -5.18 3.77 -25.63
N ALA A 95 -5.65 4.28 -24.49
CA ALA A 95 -6.95 4.93 -24.38
C ALA A 95 -7.06 6.20 -25.23
N LEU A 96 -6.01 7.03 -25.24
CA LEU A 96 -5.94 8.23 -26.08
C LEU A 96 -5.88 7.88 -27.56
N LEU A 97 -5.14 6.84 -27.95
CA LEU A 97 -5.11 6.36 -29.33
C LEU A 97 -6.48 5.86 -29.78
N LEU A 98 -7.20 5.12 -28.93
CA LEU A 98 -8.57 4.69 -29.23
C LEU A 98 -9.54 5.87 -29.35
N LEU A 99 -9.45 6.86 -28.45
CA LEU A 99 -10.28 8.07 -28.54
C LEU A 99 -9.98 8.91 -29.79
N PHE A 100 -8.70 9.03 -30.16
CA PHE A 100 -8.29 9.81 -31.33
C PHE A 100 -8.56 9.07 -32.65
N SER A 101 -8.59 7.74 -32.63
CA SER A 101 -8.92 6.91 -33.79
C SER A 101 -10.42 6.88 -34.12
N ILE A 102 -11.28 7.43 -33.25
CA ILE A 102 -12.70 7.60 -33.53
C ILE A 102 -12.95 9.06 -33.95
N PRO A 103 -13.14 9.35 -35.25
CA PRO A 103 -13.49 10.69 -35.69
C PRO A 103 -14.97 10.92 -35.35
N ASN A 104 -15.25 11.72 -34.33
CA ASN A 104 -16.60 12.13 -33.87
C ASN A 104 -17.51 10.99 -33.38
N LEU A 105 -17.50 10.74 -32.08
CA LEU A 105 -18.69 10.19 -31.42
C LEU A 105 -19.69 11.34 -31.22
N ASP A 106 -20.66 11.46 -32.13
CA ASP A 106 -21.85 12.26 -31.90
C ASP A 106 -22.62 11.63 -30.72
N PHE A 107 -22.45 12.20 -29.53
CA PHE A 107 -23.15 11.82 -28.28
C PHE A 107 -24.67 12.06 -28.33
N THR A 108 -25.21 12.51 -29.47
CA THR A 108 -26.65 12.75 -29.66
C THR A 108 -27.44 11.45 -29.91
N SER A 109 -26.81 10.38 -30.39
CA SER A 109 -27.54 9.13 -30.71
C SER A 109 -27.86 8.26 -29.48
N LEU A 110 -27.02 8.26 -28.45
CA LEU A 110 -27.22 7.44 -27.23
C LEU A 110 -28.32 7.96 -26.30
N HIS A 111 -28.84 9.17 -26.54
CA HIS A 111 -29.99 9.69 -25.80
C HIS A 111 -31.34 9.31 -26.44
N GLN A 112 -31.34 8.86 -27.70
CA GLN A 112 -32.58 8.69 -28.47
C GLN A 112 -33.12 7.25 -28.50
N ASP A 113 -32.27 6.24 -28.31
CA ASP A 113 -32.70 4.82 -28.40
C ASP A 113 -33.29 4.22 -27.10
N THR A 114 -33.44 5.00 -26.03
CA THR A 114 -34.09 4.54 -24.78
C THR A 114 -35.44 5.23 -24.50
N SER A 115 -35.97 6.05 -25.42
CA SER A 115 -37.24 6.78 -25.18
C SER A 115 -38.48 6.18 -25.83
N SER A 116 -38.35 5.17 -26.68
CA SER A 116 -39.49 4.63 -27.43
C SER A 116 -39.44 3.12 -27.55
N GLN A 117 -39.71 2.41 -26.44
CA GLN A 117 -40.47 1.14 -26.41
C GLN A 117 -40.22 0.42 -25.08
N THR A 118 -40.98 0.76 -24.05
CA THR A 118 -41.30 -0.15 -22.92
C THR A 118 -42.51 0.40 -22.16
N ASP A 119 -43.58 0.70 -22.90
CA ASP A 119 -44.91 0.68 -22.32
C ASP A 119 -45.34 -0.80 -22.23
N ARG A 120 -45.07 -1.43 -21.07
CA ARG A 120 -45.94 -2.41 -20.39
C ARG A 120 -45.18 -3.19 -19.29
N ILE A 121 -45.71 -3.01 -18.07
CA ILE A 121 -45.70 -3.92 -16.92
C ILE A 121 -44.53 -3.76 -15.90
N LEU A 122 -44.91 -3.19 -14.75
CA LEU A 122 -44.30 -3.18 -13.39
C LEU A 122 -43.74 -4.58 -12.98
N PRO A 123 -42.69 -4.74 -12.13
CA PRO A 123 -42.56 -4.04 -10.85
C PRO A 123 -41.16 -3.67 -10.31
N GLU A 124 -41.21 -2.89 -9.20
CA GLU A 124 -40.23 -2.72 -8.11
C GLU A 124 -38.93 -1.93 -8.38
N HIS A 125 -38.75 -0.76 -7.75
CA HIS A 125 -38.38 -0.55 -6.33
C HIS A 125 -36.89 -0.85 -6.05
N GLU A 126 -35.98 -0.06 -6.66
CA GLU A 126 -34.61 0.11 -6.11
C GLU A 126 -33.89 1.38 -6.58
N ASN A 127 -34.43 2.13 -7.55
CA ASN A 127 -33.75 3.29 -8.14
C ASN A 127 -33.90 4.61 -7.36
N GLY A 128 -34.53 4.63 -6.19
CA GLY A 128 -34.63 5.86 -5.38
C GLY A 128 -33.37 6.13 -4.56
N ARG A 129 -32.77 5.08 -4.00
CA ARG A 129 -31.66 5.17 -3.03
C ARG A 129 -30.32 5.51 -3.68
N LEU A 130 -30.02 4.92 -4.83
CA LEU A 130 -28.75 5.18 -5.53
C LEU A 130 -28.67 6.63 -6.01
N TYR A 131 -29.77 7.18 -6.53
CA TYR A 131 -29.81 8.59 -6.98
C TYR A 131 -29.73 9.57 -5.81
N GLN A 132 -30.28 9.22 -4.63
CA GLN A 132 -30.13 10.00 -3.42
C GLN A 132 -28.70 9.96 -2.89
N PHE A 133 -28.07 8.78 -2.89
CA PHE A 133 -26.68 8.59 -2.49
C PHE A 133 -25.69 9.28 -3.44
N THR A 134 -25.91 9.20 -4.76
CA THR A 134 -25.08 9.91 -5.75
C THR A 134 -25.26 11.43 -5.64
N ARG A 135 -26.47 11.92 -5.32
CA ARG A 135 -26.71 13.35 -5.07
C ARG A 135 -26.07 13.82 -3.77
N GLU A 136 -26.15 13.04 -2.71
CA GLU A 136 -25.52 13.32 -1.41
C GLU A 136 -23.99 13.29 -1.50
N LEU A 137 -23.40 12.32 -2.22
CA LEU A 137 -21.98 12.28 -2.53
C LEU A 137 -21.53 13.49 -3.34
N GLY A 138 -22.30 13.88 -4.36
CA GLY A 138 -22.00 15.04 -5.20
C GLY A 138 -22.06 16.37 -4.43
N GLN A 139 -23.03 16.51 -3.53
CA GLN A 139 -23.16 17.69 -2.66
C GLN A 139 -22.09 17.75 -1.58
N ASN A 140 -21.75 16.62 -0.93
CA ASN A 140 -20.73 16.55 0.11
C ASN A 140 -19.30 16.77 -0.44
N ILE A 141 -19.02 16.30 -1.66
CA ILE A 141 -17.75 16.59 -2.36
C ILE A 141 -17.72 18.06 -2.81
N GLY A 142 -18.82 18.59 -3.35
CA GLY A 142 -18.92 19.98 -3.79
C GLY A 142 -18.66 21.00 -2.69
N ASP A 143 -19.26 20.82 -1.51
CA ASP A 143 -19.07 21.73 -0.37
C ASP A 143 -17.68 21.64 0.25
N GLY A 144 -17.08 20.44 0.33
CA GLY A 144 -15.72 20.22 0.86
C GLY A 144 -14.61 20.79 -0.03
N THR A 145 -14.79 20.82 -1.36
CA THR A 145 -13.81 21.39 -2.30
C THR A 145 -13.78 22.91 -2.35
N SER A 146 -14.79 23.62 -1.81
CA SER A 146 -14.84 25.08 -1.83
C SER A 146 -13.62 25.74 -1.19
N SER A 147 -13.10 25.15 -0.10
CA SER A 147 -11.90 25.62 0.61
C SER A 147 -10.62 25.39 -0.20
N PHE A 148 -10.54 24.27 -0.91
CA PHE A 148 -9.42 23.96 -1.81
C PHE A 148 -9.43 24.86 -3.04
N ILE A 149 -10.59 25.06 -3.68
CA ILE A 149 -10.75 25.96 -4.82
C ILE A 149 -10.38 27.40 -4.42
N LYS A 150 -10.76 27.83 -3.22
CA LYS A 150 -10.38 29.14 -2.68
C LYS A 150 -8.87 29.26 -2.43
N TYR A 151 -8.23 28.22 -1.90
CA TYR A 151 -6.78 28.17 -1.73
C TYR A 151 -6.04 28.23 -3.07
N VAL A 152 -6.51 27.48 -4.07
CA VAL A 152 -5.94 27.49 -5.42
C VAL A 152 -6.14 28.85 -6.10
N SER A 153 -7.31 29.47 -5.93
CA SER A 153 -7.55 30.81 -6.49
C SER A 153 -6.75 31.90 -5.77
N ASP A 154 -6.56 31.80 -4.45
CA ASP A 154 -5.72 32.73 -3.69
C ASP A 154 -4.24 32.54 -4.01
N PHE A 155 -3.79 31.31 -4.21
CA PHE A 155 -2.43 31.05 -4.68
C PHE A 155 -2.23 31.59 -6.10
N SER A 156 -3.19 31.35 -6.99
CA SER A 156 -3.17 31.86 -8.36
C SER A 156 -3.17 33.38 -8.38
N SER A 157 -3.98 34.04 -7.55
CA SER A 157 -3.99 35.50 -7.45
C SER A 157 -2.68 36.04 -6.86
N LYS A 158 -2.09 35.38 -5.86
CA LYS A 158 -0.78 35.76 -5.28
C LYS A 158 0.39 35.55 -6.24
N LEU A 159 0.32 34.53 -7.09
CA LEU A 159 1.31 34.25 -8.13
C LEU A 159 1.16 35.23 -9.30
N MET A 160 -0.07 35.52 -9.72
CA MET A 160 -0.37 36.30 -10.92
C MET A 160 -0.30 37.82 -10.68
N ASN A 161 -0.57 38.30 -9.46
CA ASN A 161 -0.40 39.71 -9.09
C ASN A 161 0.99 40.06 -8.55
N GLY A 162 1.94 39.11 -8.51
CA GLY A 162 3.32 39.37 -8.10
C GLY A 162 3.42 39.74 -6.62
N GLY A 163 3.85 38.79 -5.79
CA GLY A 163 4.16 39.04 -4.38
C GLY A 163 5.00 40.30 -4.19
N LYS A 164 4.50 41.22 -3.37
CA LYS A 164 5.34 42.26 -2.76
C LYS A 164 6.18 41.63 -1.66
#